data_AF-A0AAV0G1J6-F1
#
_entry.id   AF-A0AAV0G1J6-F1
#
_cell.length_a   1.000
_cell.length_b   1.000
_cell.length_c   1.000
_cell.angle_alpha   90.00
_cell.angle_beta   90.00
_cell.angle_gamma   90.00
#
_symmetry.space_group_name_H-M   'P 1'
#
loop_
_entity.id
_entity.type
_entity.pdbx_description
1 polymer ?
#
loop_
_entity_poly.entity_id
_entity_poly.type
_entity_poly.pdbx_seq_one_letter_code
_entity_poly.pdbx_strand_id
1 'polypeptide(L)'
;MPLMRGFLKNWLKLKRNWMLISVLAMERPKKRIRTKKGSEDLKKQRRPVLTQFFSPILLKAFSITFFGEWGDKSQIATIGLAADENPLGVVLGGILGQTLCTTAAVLGGKSLAAQISERVLALAGGLLFIVFGIQSFLSPID
;
A
#
# COMPACT_ATOMS: atom_id res chain seq x y z
N MET A 1 11.03 4.22 30.63
CA MET A 1 9.94 4.67 29.74
C MET A 1 8.87 3.58 29.52
N PRO A 2 7.99 3.30 30.51
CA PRO A 2 6.87 2.36 30.36
C PRO A 2 5.66 2.93 29.59
N LEU A 3 5.49 4.26 29.57
CA LEU A 3 4.37 4.95 28.92
C LEU A 3 4.37 4.78 27.38
N MET A 4 5.54 4.90 26.75
CA MET A 4 5.69 4.76 25.29
C MET A 4 5.40 3.35 24.80
N ARG A 5 5.72 2.32 25.60
CA ARG A 5 5.45 0.92 25.23
C ARG A 5 3.95 0.61 25.22
N GLY A 6 3.17 1.23 26.09
CA GLY A 6 1.70 1.11 26.10
C GLY A 6 1.05 1.79 24.90
N PHE A 7 1.48 3.01 24.57
CA PHE A 7 1.02 3.74 23.39
C PHE A 7 1.33 2.98 22.10
N LEU A 8 2.55 2.45 21.97
CA LEU A 8 2.98 1.72 20.78
C LEU A 8 2.19 0.42 20.58
N LYS A 9 1.88 -0.32 21.66
CA LYS A 9 1.04 -1.52 21.59
C LYS A 9 -0.40 -1.21 21.16
N ASN A 10 -0.99 -0.15 21.72
CA ASN A 10 -2.33 0.29 21.32
C ASN A 10 -2.35 0.84 19.89
N TRP A 11 -1.30 1.55 19.49
CA TRP A 11 -1.16 2.09 18.15
C TRP A 11 -0.98 0.99 17.10
N LEU A 12 -0.11 0.00 17.33
CA LEU A 12 0.01 -1.18 16.48
C LEU A 12 -1.30 -1.97 16.41
N LYS A 13 -2.00 -2.12 17.54
CA LYS A 13 -3.31 -2.80 17.59
C LYS A 13 -4.35 -2.05 16.77
N LEU A 14 -4.37 -0.71 16.84
CA LEU A 14 -5.26 0.14 16.07
C LEU A 14 -4.94 0.08 14.57
N LYS A 15 -3.66 0.14 14.20
CA LYS A 15 -3.18 0.02 12.82
C LYS A 15 -3.57 -1.32 12.20
N ARG A 16 -3.35 -2.41 12.94
CA ARG A 16 -3.73 -3.77 12.52
C ARG A 16 -5.23 -3.93 12.37
N ASN A 17 -6.02 -3.46 13.33
CA ASN A 17 -7.47 -3.58 13.28
C ASN A 17 -8.08 -2.73 12.16
N TRP A 18 -7.55 -1.53 11.93
CA TRP A 18 -7.93 -0.65 10.84
C TRP A 18 -7.60 -1.24 9.46
N MET A 19 -6.43 -1.89 9.34
CA MET A 19 -6.02 -2.58 8.11
C MET A 19 -6.93 -3.77 7.80
N LEU A 20 -7.32 -4.57 8.80
CA LEU A 20 -8.28 -5.66 8.62
C LEU A 20 -9.67 -5.17 8.19
N ILE A 21 -10.18 -4.12 8.82
CA ILE A 21 -11.47 -3.51 8.44
C ILE A 21 -11.39 -2.94 7.01
N SER A 22 -10.27 -2.35 6.64
CA SER A 22 -10.03 -1.84 5.31
C SER A 22 -9.98 -2.93 4.25
N VAL A 23 -9.32 -4.06 4.53
CA VAL A 23 -9.27 -5.24 3.66
C VAL A 23 -10.66 -5.87 3.53
N LEU A 24 -11.39 -6.02 4.63
CA LEU A 24 -12.78 -6.49 4.63
C LEU A 24 -13.72 -5.52 3.90
N ALA A 25 -13.52 -4.21 4.00
CA ALA A 25 -14.27 -3.21 3.26
C ALA A 25 -13.85 -3.09 1.78
N MET A 26 -12.72 -3.71 1.41
CA MET A 26 -12.22 -3.80 0.03
C MET A 26 -12.79 -5.04 -0.68
N GLU A 27 -13.26 -6.06 0.04
CA GLU A 27 -14.17 -7.08 -0.50
C GLU A 27 -15.47 -6.41 -0.95
N ARG A 28 -15.48 -5.98 -2.22
CA ARG A 28 -16.69 -5.48 -2.84
C ARG A 28 -17.69 -6.63 -2.86
N PRO A 29 -18.92 -6.48 -2.32
CA PRO A 29 -20.00 -7.36 -2.73
C PRO A 29 -20.07 -7.24 -4.25
N LYS A 30 -19.95 -8.38 -4.95
CA LYS A 30 -20.02 -8.51 -6.40
C LYS A 30 -21.31 -7.83 -6.86
N LYS A 31 -21.24 -6.53 -7.18
CA LYS A 31 -22.39 -5.76 -7.65
C LYS A 31 -22.73 -6.36 -8.99
N ARG A 32 -23.75 -7.21 -9.01
CA ARG A 32 -24.43 -7.65 -10.23
C ARG A 32 -24.73 -6.39 -11.01
N ILE A 33 -24.05 -6.21 -12.14
CA ILE A 33 -24.23 -5.08 -13.04
C ILE A 33 -25.68 -5.16 -13.51
N ARG A 34 -26.60 -4.44 -12.85
CA ARG A 34 -27.88 -4.09 -13.46
C ARG A 34 -27.59 -2.90 -14.35
N THR A 35 -27.53 -3.17 -15.65
CA THR A 35 -27.60 -2.21 -16.74
C THR A 35 -28.85 -1.33 -16.58
N LYS A 36 -28.75 -0.25 -15.81
CA LYS A 36 -29.61 0.94 -16.00
C LYS A 36 -28.86 1.91 -16.91
N LYS A 37 -28.82 1.56 -18.19
CA LYS A 37 -28.40 2.42 -19.29
C LYS A 37 -29.68 3.09 -19.80
N GLY A 38 -29.98 4.31 -19.35
CA GLY A 38 -31.19 4.99 -19.82
C GLY A 38 -31.60 6.29 -19.13
N SER A 39 -30.90 6.77 -18.08
CA SER A 39 -31.34 8.01 -17.40
C SER A 39 -30.20 8.87 -16.83
N GLU A 40 -28.94 8.52 -17.10
CA GLU A 40 -27.76 9.18 -16.50
C GLU A 40 -26.96 10.00 -17.54
N ASP A 41 -27.45 10.13 -18.78
CA ASP A 41 -26.73 10.87 -19.83
C ASP A 41 -26.96 12.39 -19.79
N LEU A 42 -28.02 12.88 -19.12
CA LEU A 42 -28.28 14.34 -19.01
C LEU A 42 -27.55 15.03 -17.84
N LYS A 43 -26.98 14.28 -16.88
CA LYS A 43 -26.29 14.87 -15.70
C LYS A 43 -24.76 14.86 -15.79
N LYS A 44 -24.23 14.48 -16.96
CA LYS A 44 -22.80 14.18 -17.15
C LYS A 44 -21.91 15.40 -17.45
N GLN A 45 -22.46 16.60 -17.58
CA GLN A 45 -21.72 17.74 -18.16
C GLN A 45 -21.08 18.72 -17.15
N ARG A 46 -21.36 18.63 -15.84
CA ARG A 46 -20.71 19.49 -14.83
C ARG A 46 -20.33 18.74 -13.55
N ARG A 47 -19.37 17.81 -13.66
CA ARG A 47 -18.59 17.44 -12.47
C ARG A 47 -17.36 18.34 -12.45
N PRO A 48 -17.18 19.22 -11.45
CA PRO A 48 -15.98 20.06 -11.37
C PRO A 48 -14.75 19.15 -11.37
N VAL A 49 -13.70 19.54 -12.07
CA VAL A 49 -12.43 18.78 -12.16
C VAL A 49 -11.93 18.36 -10.77
N LEU A 50 -12.19 19.17 -9.75
CA LEU A 50 -11.98 18.87 -8.32
C LEU A 50 -12.68 17.59 -7.82
N THR A 51 -13.91 17.29 -8.25
CA THR A 51 -14.59 16.03 -7.92
C THR A 51 -14.04 14.81 -8.68
N GLN A 52 -13.23 15.04 -9.71
CA GLN A 52 -12.48 13.98 -10.39
C GLN A 52 -11.16 13.67 -9.66
N PHE A 53 -10.46 14.71 -9.16
CA PHE A 53 -9.29 14.56 -8.29
C PHE A 53 -9.63 13.97 -6.91
N PHE A 54 -10.75 14.38 -6.31
CA PHE A 54 -11.29 13.79 -5.08
C PHE A 54 -12.38 12.78 -5.40
N SER A 55 -12.09 11.82 -6.28
CA SER A 55 -12.99 10.68 -6.43
C SER A 55 -13.03 9.90 -5.11
N PRO A 56 -14.19 9.36 -4.69
CA PRO A 56 -14.29 8.55 -3.47
C PRO A 56 -13.37 7.32 -3.52
N ILE A 57 -12.96 6.88 -4.72
CA ILE A 57 -11.96 5.82 -4.91
C ILE A 57 -10.56 6.32 -4.54
N LEU A 58 -10.15 7.50 -5.00
CA LEU A 58 -8.83 8.07 -4.69
C LEU A 58 -8.70 8.35 -3.20
N LEU A 59 -9.73 8.94 -2.57
CA LEU A 59 -9.74 9.15 -1.12
C LEU A 59 -9.66 7.83 -0.34
N LYS A 60 -10.36 6.79 -0.78
CA LYS A 60 -10.30 5.47 -0.13
C LYS A 60 -8.92 4.82 -0.28
N ALA A 61 -8.37 4.80 -1.50
CA ALA A 61 -7.05 4.25 -1.76
C ALA A 61 -5.95 5.03 -1.03
N PHE A 62 -6.00 6.36 -1.08
CA PHE A 62 -5.11 7.25 -0.34
C PHE A 62 -5.22 6.99 1.17
N SER A 63 -6.43 6.91 1.74
CA SER A 63 -6.59 6.67 3.17
C SER A 63 -6.05 5.31 3.60
N ILE A 64 -6.31 4.25 2.83
CA ILE A 64 -5.78 2.91 3.10
C ILE A 64 -4.25 2.90 3.08
N THR A 65 -3.65 3.48 2.05
CA THR A 65 -2.20 3.49 1.88
C THR A 65 -1.56 4.43 2.88
N PHE A 66 -2.10 5.63 3.07
CA PHE A 66 -1.58 6.63 3.99
C PHE A 66 -1.59 6.12 5.43
N PHE A 67 -2.72 5.60 5.93
CA PHE A 67 -2.78 5.04 7.29
C PHE A 67 -2.01 3.72 7.43
N GLY A 68 -1.94 2.91 6.36
CA GLY A 68 -1.14 1.69 6.32
C GLY A 68 0.36 1.96 6.42
N GLU A 69 0.83 3.00 5.74
CA GLU A 69 2.23 3.43 5.67
C GLU A 69 2.56 4.52 6.70
N TRP A 70 1.60 5.05 7.44
CA TRP A 70 1.86 6.11 8.42
C TRP A 70 2.77 5.56 9.52
N GLY A 71 3.94 6.18 9.71
CA GLY A 71 4.95 5.69 10.64
C GLY A 71 5.61 4.37 10.23
N ASP A 72 5.69 4.09 8.93
CA ASP A 72 6.47 2.96 8.42
C ASP A 72 7.99 3.15 8.63
N LYS A 73 8.73 2.04 8.67
CA LYS A 73 10.19 2.02 8.84
C LYS A 73 10.91 2.90 7.81
N SER A 74 10.37 2.99 6.59
CA SER A 74 10.88 3.88 5.56
C SER A 74 10.89 5.36 5.98
N GLN A 75 9.89 5.83 6.74
CA GLN A 75 9.82 7.22 7.23
C GLN A 75 10.83 7.47 8.35
N ILE A 76 10.99 6.52 9.28
CA ILE A 76 12.01 6.62 10.34
C ILE A 76 13.42 6.53 9.74
N ALA A 77 13.64 5.67 8.75
CA ALA A 77 14.91 5.56 8.01
C ALA A 77 15.21 6.84 7.23
N THR A 78 14.21 7.45 6.60
CA THR A 78 14.35 8.74 5.89
C THR A 78 14.73 9.86 6.86
N ILE A 79 14.10 9.94 8.03
CA ILE A 79 14.44 10.92 9.07
C ILE A 79 15.85 10.67 9.62
N GLY A 80 16.24 9.41 9.83
CA GLY A 80 17.58 9.04 10.26
C GLY A 80 18.65 9.40 9.24
N LEU A 81 18.42 9.12 7.95
CA LEU A 81 19.33 9.49 6.87
C LEU A 81 19.38 11.01 6.65
N ALA A 82 18.24 11.70 6.76
CA ALA A 82 18.15 13.16 6.65
C ALA A 82 18.75 13.91 7.85
N ALA A 83 18.99 13.22 8.97
CA ALA A 83 19.70 13.77 10.12
C ALA A 83 21.24 13.65 9.96
N ASP A 84 21.71 12.71 9.15
CA ASP A 84 23.14 12.45 8.88
C ASP A 84 23.62 13.12 7.58
N GLU A 85 22.73 13.29 6.60
CA GLU A 85 22.98 13.84 5.25
C GLU A 85 22.03 14.99 4.87
N ASN A 86 22.28 15.64 3.73
CA ASN A 86 21.42 16.72 3.24
C ASN A 86 19.95 16.26 3.08
N PRO A 87 18.99 16.84 3.82
CA PRO A 87 17.61 16.36 3.89
C PRO A 87 16.88 16.40 2.54
N LEU A 88 17.25 17.34 1.66
CA LEU A 88 16.68 17.44 0.32
C LEU A 88 17.10 16.28 -0.60
N GLY A 89 18.33 15.78 -0.45
CA GLY A 89 18.83 14.66 -1.26
C GLY A 89 18.12 13.35 -0.92
N VAL A 90 17.89 13.10 0.37
CA VAL A 90 17.19 11.91 0.86
C VAL A 90 15.73 11.89 0.41
N VAL A 91 15.03 13.02 0.52
CA VAL A 91 13.63 13.12 0.08
C VAL A 91 13.51 12.91 -1.42
N LEU A 92 14.37 13.54 -2.23
CA LEU A 92 14.36 13.36 -3.68
C LEU A 92 14.68 11.91 -4.09
N GLY A 93 15.68 11.29 -3.45
CA GLY A 93 16.03 9.89 -3.68
C GLY A 93 14.88 8.94 -3.33
N GLY A 94 14.20 9.17 -2.19
CA GLY A 94 13.04 8.38 -1.77
C GLY A 94 11.86 8.51 -2.74
N ILE A 95 11.54 9.73 -3.19
CA ILE A 95 10.48 9.96 -4.18
C ILE A 95 10.80 9.26 -5.51
N LEU A 96 12.03 9.41 -6.00
CA LEU A 96 12.47 8.79 -7.25
C LEU A 96 12.44 7.27 -7.16
N GLY A 97 13.00 6.70 -6.09
CA GLY A 97 12.99 5.26 -5.85
C GLY A 97 11.58 4.69 -5.78
N GLN A 98 10.69 5.34 -5.03
CA GLN A 98 9.30 4.89 -4.88
C GLN A 98 8.52 4.99 -6.19
N THR A 99 8.75 6.06 -6.96
CA THR A 99 8.11 6.26 -8.27
C THR A 99 8.55 5.17 -9.25
N LEU A 100 9.86 4.94 -9.36
CA LEU A 100 10.42 3.90 -10.24
C LEU A 100 9.93 2.51 -9.87
N CYS A 101 9.95 2.17 -8.58
CA CYS A 101 9.44 0.90 -8.08
C CYS A 101 7.96 0.70 -8.41
N THR A 102 7.13 1.73 -8.17
CA THR A 102 5.70 1.68 -8.46
C THR A 102 5.42 1.56 -9.97
N THR A 103 6.15 2.32 -10.80
CA THR A 103 6.03 2.23 -12.26
C THR A 103 6.41 0.84 -12.76
N ALA A 104 7.53 0.28 -12.27
CA ALA A 104 7.94 -1.08 -12.61
C ALA A 104 6.91 -2.12 -12.17
N ALA A 105 6.33 -1.97 -10.97
CA ALA A 105 5.29 -2.86 -10.47
C ALA A 105 4.00 -2.79 -11.29
N VAL A 106 3.58 -1.61 -11.75
CA VAL A 106 2.37 -1.46 -12.57
C VAL A 106 2.57 -1.98 -13.99
N LEU A 107 3.73 -1.70 -14.61
CA LEU A 107 4.06 -2.20 -15.94
C LEU A 107 4.29 -3.72 -15.93
N GLY A 108 5.09 -4.19 -14.99
CA GLY A 108 5.34 -5.61 -14.74
C GLY A 108 4.06 -6.34 -14.37
N GLY A 109 3.25 -5.79 -13.46
CA GLY A 109 1.98 -6.37 -13.03
C GLY A 109 0.99 -6.57 -14.16
N LYS A 110 0.90 -5.63 -15.12
CA LYS A 110 0.06 -5.80 -16.32
C LYS A 110 0.53 -6.94 -17.22
N SER A 111 1.84 -7.15 -17.33
CA SER A 111 2.44 -8.22 -18.15
C SER A 111 2.37 -9.58 -17.42
N LEU A 112 2.66 -9.60 -16.12
CA LEU A 112 2.58 -10.77 -15.24
C LEU A 112 1.13 -11.25 -15.11
N ALA A 113 0.14 -10.37 -14.95
CA ALA A 113 -1.27 -10.76 -14.86
C ALA A 113 -1.81 -11.41 -16.15
N ALA A 114 -1.16 -11.15 -17.29
CA ALA A 114 -1.55 -11.75 -18.58
C ALA A 114 -0.90 -13.13 -18.81
N GLN A 115 0.18 -13.48 -18.11
CA GLN A 115 1.00 -14.66 -18.38
C GLN A 115 1.15 -15.61 -17.17
N ILE A 116 0.93 -15.14 -15.93
CA ILE A 116 1.21 -15.89 -14.70
C ILE A 116 -0.07 -16.18 -13.91
N SER A 117 -0.30 -17.48 -13.74
CA SER A 117 -1.30 -18.06 -12.84
C SER A 117 -1.00 -17.70 -11.39
N GLU A 118 -2.03 -17.31 -10.63
CA GLU A 118 -1.93 -17.02 -9.18
C GLU A 118 -1.19 -18.10 -8.38
N ARG A 119 -1.22 -19.36 -8.86
CA ARG A 119 -0.52 -20.49 -8.25
C ARG A 119 1.00 -20.36 -8.29
N VAL A 120 1.57 -19.84 -9.39
CA VAL A 120 3.01 -19.66 -9.52
C VAL A 120 3.50 -18.56 -8.58
N LEU A 121 2.73 -17.48 -8.46
CA LEU A 121 3.04 -16.39 -7.53
C LEU A 121 2.95 -16.85 -6.07
N ALA A 122 1.93 -17.64 -5.73
CA ALA A 122 1.80 -18.23 -4.40
C ALA A 122 2.94 -19.21 -4.07
N LEU A 123 3.33 -20.07 -5.01
CA LEU A 123 4.45 -20.99 -4.84
C LEU A 123 5.79 -20.25 -4.71
N ALA A 124 6.04 -19.23 -5.54
CA ALA A 124 7.25 -18.42 -5.46
C ALA A 124 7.33 -17.65 -4.14
N GLY A 125 6.22 -17.04 -3.71
CA GLY A 125 6.13 -16.37 -2.42
C GLY A 125 6.35 -17.31 -1.23
N GLY A 126 5.75 -18.50 -1.26
CA GLY A 126 5.95 -19.54 -0.25
C GLY A 126 7.38 -20.06 -0.20
N LEU A 127 8.01 -20.26 -1.36
CA LEU A 127 9.41 -20.69 -1.44
C LEU A 127 10.35 -19.62 -0.87
N LEU A 128 10.16 -18.35 -1.25
CA LEU A 128 10.92 -17.23 -0.70
C LEU A 128 10.72 -17.10 0.81
N PHE A 129 9.51 -17.33 1.32
CA PHE A 129 9.23 -17.33 2.75
C PHE A 129 9.99 -18.42 3.51
N ILE A 130 10.07 -19.63 2.95
CA ILE A 130 10.88 -20.72 3.52
C ILE A 130 12.36 -20.36 3.51
N VAL A 131 12.87 -19.83 2.40
CA VAL A 131 14.28 -19.41 2.27
C VAL A 131 14.62 -18.33 3.31
N PHE A 132 13.81 -17.28 3.43
CA PHE A 132 14.02 -16.25 4.45
C PHE A 132 13.84 -16.78 5.88
N GLY A 133 12.91 -17.70 6.11
CA GLY A 133 12.73 -18.35 7.40
C GLY A 133 13.94 -19.16 7.82
N ILE A 134 14.51 -19.94 6.89
CA ILE A 134 15.74 -20.70 7.10
C ILE A 134 16.93 -19.74 7.31
N GLN A 135 17.07 -18.71 6.49
CA GLN A 135 18.13 -17.72 6.65
C GLN A 135 18.05 -17.01 8.00
N SER A 136 16.84 -16.63 8.44
CA SER A 136 16.61 -16.04 9.77
C SER A 136 16.89 -17.01 10.91
N PHE A 137 16.75 -18.32 10.69
CA PHE A 137 17.02 -19.34 11.70
C PHE A 137 18.51 -19.67 11.79
N LEU A 138 19.23 -19.63 10.66
CA LEU A 138 20.66 -19.89 10.60
C LEU A 138 21.52 -18.65 10.86
N SER A 139 21.01 -17.43 10.70
CA SER A 139 21.76 -16.23 11.05
C SER A 139 22.02 -16.26 12.56
N PRO A 140 23.27 -16.46 13.00
CA PRO A 140 23.61 -16.38 14.41
C PRO A 140 23.25 -14.98 14.89
N ILE A 141 22.54 -14.92 16.01
CA ILE A 141 22.21 -13.66 16.67
C ILE A 141 23.48 -13.26 17.43
N ASP A 142 24.45 -12.69 16.71
CA ASP A 142 25.59 -11.97 17.29
C ASP A 142 25.32 -10.45 17.26
#